data_AF-A0A1M5RQL1-F1
#
_entry.id   AF-A0A1M5RQL1-F1
#
_cell.length_a   1.000
_cell.length_b   1.000
_cell.length_c   1.000
_cell.angle_alpha   90.00
_cell.angle_beta   90.00
_cell.angle_gamma   90.00
#
_symmetry.space_group_name_H-M   'P 1'
#
loop_
_entity.id
_entity.type
_entity.pdbx_description
1 polymer ?
#
loop_
_entity_poly.entity_id
_entity_poly.type
_entity_poly.pdbx_seq_one_letter_code
_entity_poly.pdbx_strand_id
1 'polypeptide(L)'
;MNKLIAASCCALLLAAAPIFAASIYHCSDAAGNLTFTRQGCPIDQTARLQEAVNATPSSGKAVPLAKSSKRKTPKRQPARSLTVVGAQDDGCGNRITGSARRDALIKQQVRPGMTRDDIESTFGKPDTVTSRNGRAQYRYSDDKGRTRTISFDEHGCVQGKR
;
A
#
# COMPACT_ATOMS: atom_id res chain seq x y z
N MET A 1 -16.62 53.56 27.14
CA MET A 1 -15.14 53.55 27.09
C MET A 1 -14.57 52.31 26.40
N ASN A 2 -15.10 51.09 26.65
CA ASN A 2 -14.59 49.85 26.02
C ASN A 2 -14.63 49.81 24.48
N LYS A 3 -15.61 50.47 23.84
CA LYS A 3 -15.73 50.49 22.36
C LYS A 3 -14.63 51.30 21.66
N LEU A 4 -14.13 52.37 22.31
CA LEU A 4 -13.06 53.21 21.77
C LEU A 4 -11.69 52.51 21.90
N ILE A 5 -11.48 51.77 23.00
CA ILE A 5 -10.27 50.97 23.21
C ILE A 5 -10.23 49.79 22.22
N ALA A 6 -11.37 49.13 22.00
CA ALA A 6 -11.48 48.04 21.02
C ALA A 6 -11.23 48.53 19.58
N ALA A 7 -11.76 49.70 19.21
CA ALA A 7 -11.54 50.28 17.88
C ALA A 7 -10.08 50.70 17.66
N SER A 8 -9.43 51.30 18.67
CA SER A 8 -8.02 51.69 18.61
C SER A 8 -7.09 50.47 18.50
N CYS A 9 -7.37 49.40 19.25
CA CYS A 9 -6.61 48.15 19.19
C CYS A 9 -6.75 47.46 17.82
N CYS A 10 -7.94 47.52 17.21
CA CYS A 10 -8.19 46.98 15.87
C CYS A 10 -7.44 47.79 14.78
N ALA A 11 -7.41 49.13 14.90
CA ALA A 11 -6.68 49.99 13.96
C ALA A 11 -5.15 49.76 14.02
N LEU A 12 -4.60 49.51 15.21
CA LEU A 12 -3.18 49.16 15.39
C LEU A 12 -2.82 47.77 14.83
N LEU A 13 -3.74 46.81 14.86
CA LEU A 13 -3.54 45.48 14.27
C LEU A 13 -3.57 45.49 12.74
N LEU A 14 -4.33 46.41 12.11
CA LEU A 14 -4.35 46.56 10.65
C LEU A 14 -3.15 47.36 10.09
N ALA A 15 -2.35 47.99 10.95
CA ALA A 15 -1.08 48.63 10.58
C ALA A 15 0.11 47.65 10.57
N ALA A 16 -0.14 46.33 10.66
CA ALA A 16 0.88 45.31 10.50
C ALA A 16 1.52 45.43 9.10
N ALA A 17 2.84 45.51 9.10
CA ALA A 17 3.70 45.87 7.98
C ALA A 17 3.32 45.19 6.64
N PRO A 18 3.61 45.83 5.48
CA PRO A 18 3.38 45.21 4.20
C PRO A 18 4.13 43.88 4.14
N ILE A 19 3.44 42.83 3.74
CA ILE A 19 4.03 41.53 3.42
C ILE A 19 4.80 41.72 2.11
N PHE A 20 5.97 42.33 2.19
CA PHE A 20 6.85 42.50 1.04
C PHE A 20 7.40 41.12 0.65
N ALA A 21 7.32 40.79 -0.64
CA ALA A 21 8.11 39.71 -1.20
C ALA A 21 9.58 39.93 -0.83
N ALA A 22 10.25 38.93 -0.26
CA ALA A 22 11.65 39.07 0.15
C ALA A 22 12.51 39.22 -1.12
N SER A 23 13.05 40.42 -1.33
CA SER A 23 14.05 40.65 -2.37
C SER A 23 15.41 40.16 -1.88
N ILE A 24 16.12 39.42 -2.74
CA ILE A 24 17.43 38.84 -2.46
C ILE A 24 18.36 39.25 -3.60
N TYR A 25 19.61 39.58 -3.27
CA TYR A 25 20.63 39.84 -4.27
C TYR A 25 21.18 38.53 -4.80
N HIS A 26 21.11 38.35 -6.12
CA HIS A 26 21.80 37.33 -6.88
C HIS A 26 23.15 37.90 -7.32
N CYS A 27 24.24 37.41 -6.72
CA CYS A 27 25.59 37.84 -7.00
C CYS A 27 26.31 36.78 -7.84
N SER A 28 26.85 37.17 -9.00
CA SER A 28 27.68 36.30 -9.85
C SER A 28 29.11 36.82 -9.95
N ASP A 29 30.09 35.96 -9.74
CA ASP A 29 31.51 36.26 -9.94
C ASP A 29 31.98 35.96 -11.38
N ALA A 30 33.23 36.33 -11.70
CA ALA A 30 33.84 36.10 -13.01
C ALA A 30 34.07 34.60 -13.35
N ALA A 31 34.05 33.73 -12.34
CA ALA A 31 34.13 32.27 -12.50
C ALA A 31 32.75 31.61 -12.67
N GLY A 32 31.66 32.39 -12.53
CA GLY A 32 30.29 31.91 -12.63
C GLY A 32 29.70 31.35 -11.35
N ASN A 33 30.36 31.51 -10.19
CA ASN A 33 29.79 31.10 -8.91
C ASN A 33 28.67 32.07 -8.50
N LEU A 34 27.59 31.49 -7.98
CA LEU A 34 26.37 32.20 -7.61
C LEU A 34 26.21 32.22 -6.10
N THR A 35 25.99 33.41 -5.53
CA THR A 35 25.69 33.60 -4.11
C THR A 35 24.41 34.41 -3.95
N PHE A 36 23.54 34.00 -3.02
CA PHE A 36 22.30 34.70 -2.69
C PHE A 36 22.41 35.33 -1.30
N THR A 37 22.22 36.64 -1.21
CA THR A 37 22.41 37.40 0.03
C THR A 37 21.37 38.51 0.18
N ARG A 38 21.02 38.85 1.42
CA ARG A 38 20.09 39.97 1.71
C ARG A 38 20.82 41.29 1.98
N GLN A 39 22.14 41.23 2.16
CA GLN A 39 22.98 42.34 2.59
C GLN A 39 23.67 43.08 1.42
N GLY A 40 23.47 42.62 0.17
CA GLY A 40 24.09 43.19 -1.03
C GLY A 40 25.28 42.37 -1.54
N CYS A 41 25.75 42.67 -2.76
CA CYS A 41 26.88 41.96 -3.37
C CYS A 41 28.22 42.65 -3.08
N PRO A 42 29.32 41.88 -3.00
CA PRO A 42 30.69 42.42 -3.05
C PRO A 42 30.95 43.24 -4.31
N ILE A 43 31.90 44.19 -4.24
CA ILE A 43 32.20 45.16 -5.30
C ILE A 43 32.63 44.47 -6.61
N ASP A 44 33.31 43.33 -6.52
CA ASP A 44 33.83 42.59 -7.67
C ASP A 44 32.80 41.59 -8.28
N GLN A 45 31.55 41.61 -7.81
CA GLN A 45 30.49 40.72 -8.27
C GLN A 45 29.36 41.50 -8.95
N THR A 46 28.78 40.90 -9.99
CA THR A 46 27.62 41.50 -10.65
C THR A 46 26.37 41.26 -9.81
N ALA A 47 25.74 42.34 -9.37
CA ALA A 47 24.53 42.31 -8.55
C ALA A 47 23.27 42.35 -9.40
N ARG A 48 22.40 41.35 -9.23
CA ARG A 48 21.04 41.35 -9.78
C ARG A 48 20.03 41.21 -8.65
N LEU A 49 19.07 42.10 -8.55
CA LEU A 49 17.97 41.95 -7.61
C LEU A 49 17.04 40.83 -8.10
N GLN A 50 16.84 39.81 -7.29
CA GLN A 50 15.95 38.69 -7.57
C GLN A 50 14.76 38.74 -6.60
N GLU A 51 13.55 38.79 -7.15
CA GLU A 51 12.33 38.67 -6.38
C GLU A 51 12.08 37.18 -6.08
N ALA A 52 11.96 36.83 -4.80
CA ALA A 52 11.68 35.46 -4.37
C ALA A 52 10.18 35.17 -4.55
N VAL A 53 9.78 34.83 -5.78
CA VAL A 53 8.43 34.41 -6.09
C VAL A 53 8.27 32.93 -5.78
N ASN A 54 7.60 32.62 -4.66
CA ASN A 54 7.18 31.26 -4.34
C ASN A 54 5.92 30.93 -5.14
N ALA A 55 6.09 30.61 -6.43
CA ALA A 55 4.98 30.12 -7.23
C ALA A 55 4.39 28.88 -6.55
N THR A 56 3.06 28.82 -6.43
CA THR A 56 2.42 27.62 -5.91
C THR A 56 2.80 26.44 -6.82
N PRO A 57 3.13 25.25 -6.26
CA PRO A 57 3.59 24.11 -7.06
C PRO A 57 2.51 23.58 -8.04
N SER A 58 1.28 24.09 -7.93
CA SER A 58 0.16 23.85 -8.85
C SER A 58 -0.27 25.18 -9.49
N SER A 59 -1.03 25.15 -10.57
CA SER A 59 -1.51 26.32 -11.33
C SER A 59 -2.51 27.23 -10.58
N GLY A 60 -2.44 27.31 -9.25
CA GLY A 60 -3.40 27.98 -8.37
C GLY A 60 -4.80 27.35 -8.37
N LYS A 61 -5.02 26.30 -9.16
CA LYS A 61 -6.29 25.57 -9.26
C LYS A 61 -6.23 24.37 -8.34
N ALA A 62 -7.28 24.19 -7.54
CA ALA A 62 -7.48 22.97 -6.79
C ALA A 62 -7.51 21.79 -7.78
N VAL A 63 -6.58 20.85 -7.64
CA VAL A 63 -6.61 19.59 -8.40
C VAL A 63 -7.81 18.81 -7.86
N PRO A 64 -8.87 18.58 -8.65
CA PRO A 64 -10.03 17.87 -8.16
C PRO A 64 -9.61 16.45 -7.76
N LEU A 65 -9.97 16.05 -6.55
CA LEU A 65 -9.86 14.67 -6.10
C LEU A 65 -10.59 13.74 -7.09
N ALA A 66 -10.03 12.56 -7.32
CA ALA A 66 -10.66 11.56 -8.18
C ALA A 66 -12.09 11.31 -7.70
N LYS A 67 -13.07 11.56 -8.57
CA LYS A 67 -14.47 11.20 -8.29
C LYS A 67 -14.53 9.69 -8.12
N SER A 68 -15.10 9.20 -7.02
CA SER A 68 -15.36 7.78 -6.85
C SER A 68 -16.34 7.35 -7.95
N SER A 69 -15.83 6.74 -9.02
CA SER A 69 -16.70 6.11 -9.99
C SER A 69 -17.45 5.01 -9.23
N LYS A 70 -18.78 4.96 -9.32
CA LYS A 70 -19.54 3.78 -8.89
C LYS A 70 -18.88 2.59 -9.58
N ARG A 71 -18.23 1.72 -8.80
CA ARG A 71 -17.48 0.56 -9.28
C ARG A 71 -18.42 -0.22 -10.19
N LYS A 72 -18.26 -0.06 -11.52
CA LYS A 72 -18.88 -0.98 -12.47
C LYS A 72 -18.29 -2.33 -12.11
N THR A 73 -19.14 -3.29 -11.77
CA THR A 73 -18.74 -4.68 -11.59
C THR A 73 -17.90 -5.04 -12.81
N PRO A 74 -16.60 -5.36 -12.65
CA PRO A 74 -15.80 -5.72 -13.80
C PRO A 74 -16.47 -6.93 -14.43
N LYS A 75 -16.86 -6.82 -15.72
CA LYS A 75 -17.29 -7.99 -16.48
C LYS A 75 -16.16 -8.99 -16.34
N ARG A 76 -16.46 -10.16 -15.78
CA ARG A 76 -15.51 -11.26 -15.57
C ARG A 76 -14.91 -11.60 -16.94
N GLN A 77 -13.74 -11.04 -17.23
CA GLN A 77 -13.01 -11.42 -18.42
C GLN A 77 -12.69 -12.91 -18.26
N PRO A 78 -12.88 -13.73 -19.31
CA PRO A 78 -12.47 -15.12 -19.25
C PRO A 78 -10.99 -15.14 -18.88
N ALA A 79 -10.66 -15.92 -17.85
CA ALA A 79 -9.30 -16.00 -17.33
C ALA A 79 -8.37 -16.36 -18.51
N ARG A 80 -7.48 -15.44 -18.89
CA ARG A 80 -6.42 -15.76 -19.85
C ARG A 80 -5.59 -16.88 -19.22
N SER A 81 -5.47 -18.00 -19.92
CA SER A 81 -4.61 -19.11 -19.49
C SER A 81 -3.16 -18.64 -19.51
N LEU A 82 -2.63 -18.29 -18.35
CA LEU A 82 -1.21 -18.01 -18.18
C LEU A 82 -0.48 -19.36 -18.10
N THR A 83 0.35 -19.67 -19.09
CA THR A 83 1.27 -20.82 -19.02
C THR A 83 2.46 -20.41 -18.17
N VAL A 84 2.50 -20.89 -16.92
CA VAL A 84 3.64 -20.70 -16.02
C VAL A 84 4.65 -21.81 -16.30
N VAL A 85 5.83 -21.45 -16.79
CA VAL A 85 6.95 -22.40 -17.00
C VAL A 85 7.79 -22.43 -15.72
N GLY A 86 8.10 -23.63 -15.21
CA GLY A 86 8.90 -23.80 -14.00
C GLY A 86 8.12 -23.75 -12.69
N ALA A 87 6.84 -24.14 -12.69
CA ALA A 87 6.09 -24.30 -11.44
C ALA A 87 6.78 -25.33 -10.53
N GLN A 88 7.03 -24.95 -9.27
CA GLN A 88 7.56 -25.84 -8.26
C GLN A 88 6.58 -27.00 -8.05
N ASP A 89 7.06 -28.23 -8.19
CA ASP A 89 6.27 -29.41 -7.87
C ASP A 89 6.03 -29.48 -6.35
N ASP A 90 4.76 -29.59 -5.97
CA ASP A 90 4.32 -29.70 -4.59
C ASP A 90 4.31 -31.16 -4.08
N GLY A 91 4.71 -32.12 -4.93
CA GLY A 91 4.72 -33.54 -4.61
C GLY A 91 3.33 -34.17 -4.66
N CYS A 92 2.28 -33.37 -4.88
CA CYS A 92 0.90 -33.80 -5.02
C CYS A 92 0.44 -33.85 -6.48
N GLY A 93 1.41 -33.84 -7.41
CA GLY A 93 1.19 -33.94 -8.85
C GLY A 93 0.50 -32.72 -9.43
N ASN A 94 0.59 -31.56 -8.77
CA ASN A 94 -0.04 -30.31 -9.19
C ASN A 94 -1.53 -30.46 -9.55
N ARG A 95 -2.25 -31.36 -8.85
CA ARG A 95 -3.67 -31.68 -9.10
C ARG A 95 -4.59 -30.47 -8.92
N ILE A 96 -4.13 -29.46 -8.19
CA ILE A 96 -4.80 -28.18 -7.98
C ILE A 96 -3.96 -27.04 -8.57
N THR A 97 -4.55 -26.25 -9.48
CA THR A 97 -3.86 -25.08 -10.03
C THR A 97 -3.61 -24.03 -8.95
N GLY A 98 -2.53 -23.25 -9.06
CA GLY A 98 -2.16 -22.24 -8.05
C GLY A 98 -3.27 -21.22 -7.73
N SER A 99 -4.10 -20.84 -8.71
CA SER A 99 -5.26 -19.97 -8.48
C SER A 99 -6.36 -20.67 -7.68
N ALA A 100 -6.74 -21.89 -8.06
CA ALA A 100 -7.74 -22.68 -7.34
C ALA A 100 -7.27 -23.04 -5.91
N ARG A 101 -5.96 -23.32 -5.74
CA ARG A 101 -5.33 -23.55 -4.42
C ARG A 101 -5.47 -22.31 -3.55
N ARG A 102 -5.07 -21.15 -4.05
CA ARG A 102 -5.17 -19.87 -3.32
C ARG A 102 -6.62 -19.51 -2.99
N ASP A 103 -7.54 -19.66 -3.94
CA ASP A 103 -8.97 -19.41 -3.72
C ASP A 103 -9.55 -20.31 -2.63
N ALA A 104 -9.14 -21.58 -2.60
CA ALA A 104 -9.60 -22.54 -1.61
C ALA A 104 -9.01 -22.26 -0.22
N LEU A 105 -7.73 -21.90 -0.12
CA LEU A 105 -7.10 -21.42 1.13
C LEU A 105 -7.84 -20.21 1.70
N ILE A 106 -8.09 -19.18 0.87
CA ILE A 106 -8.81 -17.96 1.28
C ILE A 106 -10.21 -18.28 1.79
N LYS A 107 -10.91 -19.21 1.12
CA LYS A 107 -12.26 -19.61 1.49
C LYS A 107 -12.30 -20.67 2.59
N GLN A 108 -11.15 -21.07 3.15
CA GLN A 108 -11.03 -22.17 4.11
C GLN A 108 -11.72 -23.46 3.62
N GLN A 109 -11.57 -23.76 2.33
CA GLN A 109 -12.13 -24.94 1.69
C GLN A 109 -11.03 -25.98 1.45
N VAL A 110 -11.26 -27.20 1.93
CA VAL A 110 -10.37 -28.33 1.69
C VAL A 110 -10.66 -28.91 0.31
N ARG A 111 -9.64 -28.98 -0.56
CA ARG A 111 -9.73 -29.55 -1.91
C ARG A 111 -8.75 -30.71 -2.08
N PRO A 112 -9.06 -31.70 -2.92
CA PRO A 112 -8.11 -32.77 -3.24
C PRO A 112 -6.83 -32.20 -3.85
N GLY A 113 -5.68 -32.77 -3.49
CA GLY A 113 -4.36 -32.33 -3.98
C GLY A 113 -3.72 -31.19 -3.18
N MET A 114 -4.36 -30.69 -2.12
CA MET A 114 -3.69 -29.81 -1.14
C MET A 114 -2.66 -30.58 -0.32
N THR A 115 -1.60 -29.89 0.14
CA THR A 115 -0.57 -30.48 1.00
C THR A 115 -0.95 -30.39 2.48
N ARG A 116 -0.23 -31.09 3.36
CA ARG A 116 -0.37 -30.93 4.82
C ARG A 116 -0.14 -29.48 5.26
N ASP A 117 0.87 -28.83 4.70
CA ASP A 117 1.21 -27.44 5.01
C ASP A 117 0.10 -26.45 4.65
N ASP A 118 -0.61 -26.68 3.53
CA ASP A 118 -1.78 -25.87 3.16
C ASP A 118 -2.90 -25.95 4.20
N ILE A 119 -3.14 -27.17 4.71
CA ILE A 119 -4.16 -27.41 5.72
C ILE A 119 -3.74 -26.82 7.06
N GLU A 120 -2.50 -27.04 7.47
CA GLU A 120 -1.99 -26.52 8.74
C GLU A 120 -1.85 -24.99 8.74
N SER A 121 -1.50 -24.38 7.60
CA SER A 121 -1.47 -22.91 7.48
C SER A 121 -2.86 -22.28 7.48
N THR A 122 -3.89 -22.99 7.03
CA THR A 122 -5.27 -22.49 6.97
C THR A 122 -6.04 -22.71 8.27
N PHE A 123 -5.86 -23.86 8.91
CA PHE A 123 -6.65 -24.29 10.07
C PHE A 123 -5.83 -24.37 11.37
N GLY A 124 -4.51 -24.18 11.29
CA GLY A 124 -3.61 -24.40 12.42
C GLY A 124 -3.25 -25.87 12.62
N LYS A 125 -2.66 -26.16 13.78
CA LYS A 125 -2.32 -27.53 14.17
C LYS A 125 -3.59 -28.34 14.46
N PRO A 126 -3.68 -29.61 14.00
CA PRO A 126 -4.82 -30.47 14.28
C PRO A 126 -4.86 -30.90 15.75
N ASP A 127 -6.05 -31.19 16.28
CA ASP A 127 -6.23 -31.71 17.63
C ASP A 127 -5.77 -33.16 17.74
N THR A 128 -5.97 -33.93 16.68
CA THR A 128 -5.59 -35.34 16.64
C THR A 128 -5.05 -35.69 15.27
N VAL A 129 -3.92 -36.40 15.29
CA VAL A 129 -3.29 -36.97 14.11
C VAL A 129 -3.28 -38.48 14.25
N THR A 130 -3.92 -39.16 13.31
CA THR A 130 -3.87 -40.62 13.22
C THR A 130 -3.14 -41.00 11.94
N SER A 131 -2.10 -41.81 12.04
CA SER A 131 -1.35 -42.30 10.88
C SER A 131 -1.43 -43.81 10.81
N ARG A 132 -1.74 -44.36 9.64
CA ARG A 132 -1.80 -45.80 9.38
C ARG A 132 -1.41 -46.10 7.94
N ASN A 133 -0.43 -47.00 7.76
CA ASN A 133 0.06 -47.43 6.45
C ASN A 133 0.44 -46.25 5.55
N GLY A 134 1.20 -45.28 6.09
CA GLY A 134 1.62 -44.07 5.36
C GLY A 134 0.51 -43.02 5.14
N ARG A 135 -0.76 -43.37 5.33
CA ARG A 135 -1.89 -42.44 5.25
C ARG A 135 -2.07 -41.73 6.58
N ALA A 136 -2.29 -40.42 6.54
CA ALA A 136 -2.54 -39.62 7.72
C ALA A 136 -3.99 -39.12 7.74
N GLN A 137 -4.54 -38.92 8.92
CA GLN A 137 -5.85 -38.33 9.13
C GLN A 137 -5.74 -37.28 10.21
N TYR A 138 -6.14 -36.05 9.87
CA TYR A 138 -6.15 -34.92 10.79
C TYR A 138 -7.59 -34.65 11.23
N ARG A 139 -7.78 -34.46 12.53
CA ARG A 139 -9.04 -34.08 13.12
C ARG A 139 -8.93 -32.68 13.71
N TYR A 140 -9.91 -31.86 13.36
CA TYR A 140 -10.10 -30.51 13.88
C TYR A 140 -11.48 -30.44 14.51
N SER A 141 -11.58 -29.86 15.70
CA SER A 141 -12.79 -29.69 16.47
C SER A 141 -12.91 -28.21 16.77
N ASP A 142 -14.06 -27.62 16.45
CA ASP A 142 -14.31 -26.24 16.84
C ASP A 142 -14.93 -26.14 18.24
N ASP A 143 -14.92 -24.93 18.78
CA ASP A 143 -15.56 -24.54 20.04
C ASP A 143 -17.07 -24.84 20.08
N LYS A 144 -17.70 -24.98 18.91
CA LYS A 144 -19.12 -25.30 18.72
C LYS A 144 -19.38 -26.80 18.57
N GLY A 145 -18.38 -27.65 18.77
CA GLY A 145 -18.49 -29.11 18.71
C GLY A 145 -18.57 -29.69 17.30
N ARG A 146 -18.37 -28.89 16.24
CA ARG A 146 -18.27 -29.38 14.86
C ARG A 146 -16.90 -29.96 14.64
N THR A 147 -16.85 -31.17 14.11
CA THR A 147 -15.59 -31.86 13.83
C THR A 147 -15.38 -32.01 12.34
N ARG A 148 -14.16 -31.73 11.90
CA ARG A 148 -13.70 -31.88 10.52
C ARG A 148 -12.58 -32.89 10.51
N THR A 149 -12.70 -33.86 9.62
CA THR A 149 -11.70 -34.90 9.44
C THR A 149 -11.16 -34.84 8.02
N ILE A 150 -9.85 -34.67 7.89
CA ILE A 150 -9.15 -34.52 6.62
C ILE A 150 -8.23 -35.73 6.48
N SER A 151 -8.35 -36.45 5.37
CA SER A 151 -7.55 -37.65 5.11
C SER A 151 -6.52 -37.35 4.03
N PHE A 152 -5.29 -37.81 4.26
CA PHE A 152 -4.14 -37.63 3.40
C PHE A 152 -3.71 -38.99 2.86
N ASP A 153 -3.18 -38.98 1.63
CA ASP A 153 -2.51 -40.13 1.05
C ASP A 153 -1.09 -40.31 1.60
N GLU A 154 -0.40 -41.32 1.07
CA GLU A 154 0.98 -41.68 1.45
C GLU A 154 2.00 -40.58 1.10
N HIS A 155 1.66 -39.71 0.15
CA HIS A 155 2.48 -38.56 -0.23
C HIS A 155 2.12 -37.29 0.58
N GLY A 156 1.16 -37.38 1.51
CA GLY A 156 0.73 -36.24 2.30
C GLY A 156 -0.24 -35.31 1.57
N CYS A 157 -0.90 -35.79 0.52
CA CYS A 157 -1.84 -35.03 -0.28
C CYS A 157 -3.28 -35.33 0.16
N VAL A 158 -4.10 -34.28 0.24
CA VAL A 158 -5.51 -34.41 0.61
C VAL A 158 -6.25 -35.28 -0.40
N GLN A 159 -6.95 -36.28 0.12
CA GLN A 159 -7.79 -37.17 -0.67
C GLN A 159 -9.19 -36.57 -0.87
N GLY A 160 -9.75 -36.74 -2.07
CA GLY A 160 -11.14 -36.42 -2.31
C GLY A 160 -12.08 -37.38 -1.58
N LYS A 161 -13.21 -36.87 -1.09
CA LYS A 161 -14.33 -37.73 -0.74
C LYS A 161 -14.79 -38.42 -2.03
N ARG A 162 -14.83 -39.75 -2.01
CA ARG A 162 -15.60 -40.53 -2.98
C ARG A 162 -17.08 -40.30 -2.74
#